data_AF-A0A8D0H5H4-F1
#
_entry.id   AF-A0A8D0H5H4-F1
#
_cell.length_a   1.000
_cell.length_b   1.000
_cell.length_c   1.000
_cell.angle_alpha   90.00
_cell.angle_beta   90.00
_cell.angle_gamma   90.00
#
_symmetry.space_group_name_H-M   'P 1'
#
loop_
_entity.id
_entity.type
_entity.pdbx_description
1 polymer ?
#
loop_
_entity_poly.entity_id
_entity_poly.type
_entity_poly.pdbx_seq_one_letter_code
_entity_poly.pdbx_strand_id
1 'polypeptide(L)'
;ITRVLFLFCQLNKIFKKSSFQNSFVGCSVDNLRRIPLQSHTGIDSTCQFKFYSRSSGFDTEDVYKEFERLTNGATELGNFTLDRSSLRVDGFSPKETPIVPRKPDLPFWAIILICLSVLLGMILLFLLCFLIAACLRRKSDMYQVRQGLHGVYFPHLGMQKMH
;
A
#
# COMPACT_ATOMS: atom_id res chain seq x y z
N ILE A 1 11.62 11.77 -28.41
CA ILE A 1 12.98 11.61 -28.98
C ILE A 1 13.97 12.56 -28.28
N THR A 2 13.75 13.88 -28.29
CA THR A 2 14.65 14.89 -27.66
C THR A 2 14.93 14.66 -26.17
N ARG A 3 13.92 14.26 -25.37
CA ARG A 3 14.10 13.95 -23.93
C ARG A 3 14.97 12.71 -23.69
N VAL A 4 14.93 11.70 -24.56
CA VAL A 4 15.72 10.48 -24.42
C VAL A 4 17.20 10.76 -24.71
N LEU A 5 17.46 11.54 -25.77
CA LEU A 5 18.81 11.95 -26.13
C LEU A 5 19.49 12.75 -24.99
N PHE A 6 18.70 13.55 -24.25
CA PHE A 6 19.23 14.30 -23.11
C PHE A 6 19.58 13.39 -21.92
N LEU A 7 18.81 12.34 -21.65
CA LEU A 7 19.10 11.37 -20.58
C LEU A 7 20.39 10.61 -20.85
N PHE A 8 20.61 10.21 -22.10
CA PHE A 8 21.84 9.59 -22.55
C PHE A 8 23.09 10.47 -22.30
N CYS A 9 23.01 11.75 -22.66
CA CYS A 9 24.09 12.69 -22.39
C CYS A 9 24.37 12.83 -20.89
N GLN A 10 23.35 12.76 -20.04
CA GLN A 10 23.54 12.77 -18.59
C GLN A 10 24.25 11.51 -18.09
N LEU A 11 23.87 10.32 -18.56
CA LEU A 11 24.56 9.06 -18.22
C LEU A 11 26.05 9.13 -18.55
N ASN A 12 26.38 9.55 -19.78
CA ASN A 12 27.77 9.73 -20.17
C ASN A 12 28.48 10.78 -19.31
N LYS A 13 27.80 11.85 -18.93
CA LYS A 13 28.37 12.92 -18.10
C LYS A 13 28.67 12.44 -16.68
N ILE A 14 27.78 11.65 -16.06
CA ILE A 14 28.01 11.16 -14.69
C ILE A 14 29.14 10.14 -14.65
N PHE A 15 29.21 9.20 -15.60
CA PHE A 15 30.28 8.19 -15.64
C PHE A 15 31.64 8.77 -16.08
N LYS A 16 31.66 9.87 -16.81
CA LYS A 16 32.90 10.66 -17.03
C LYS A 16 33.40 11.37 -15.78
N LYS A 17 32.58 11.49 -14.73
CA LYS A 17 32.93 12.10 -13.44
C LYS A 17 32.99 11.09 -12.31
N SER A 18 32.88 9.81 -12.62
CA SER A 18 32.86 8.73 -11.63
C SER A 18 34.28 8.25 -11.34
N SER A 19 34.40 7.38 -10.34
CA SER A 19 35.61 6.59 -10.09
C SER A 19 36.07 5.77 -11.31
N PHE A 20 35.17 5.48 -12.24
CA PHE A 20 35.43 4.71 -13.47
C PHE A 20 35.84 5.56 -14.68
N GLN A 21 36.02 6.88 -14.53
CA GLN A 21 36.26 7.80 -15.65
C GLN A 21 37.40 7.36 -16.60
N ASN A 22 38.48 6.77 -16.07
CA ASN A 22 39.66 6.37 -16.86
C ASN A 22 39.40 5.10 -17.69
N SER A 23 38.48 4.26 -17.23
CA SER A 23 38.06 3.04 -17.93
C SER A 23 36.81 3.29 -18.78
N PHE A 24 36.04 4.35 -18.53
CA PHE A 24 34.77 4.60 -19.21
C PHE A 24 34.95 4.91 -20.70
N VAL A 25 34.22 4.19 -21.55
CA VAL A 25 34.21 4.40 -23.00
C VAL A 25 33.02 5.25 -23.41
N GLY A 26 31.83 4.86 -22.92
CA GLY A 26 30.57 5.47 -23.30
C GLY A 26 29.41 4.52 -23.00
N CYS A 27 28.21 5.08 -22.92
CA CYS A 27 26.98 4.30 -22.91
C CYS A 27 26.36 4.23 -24.31
N SER A 28 25.37 3.36 -24.50
CA SER A 28 24.40 3.33 -25.59
C SER A 28 23.00 3.13 -25.01
N VAL A 29 21.97 3.64 -25.70
CA VAL A 29 20.58 3.31 -25.40
C VAL A 29 20.17 2.16 -26.31
N ASP A 30 19.78 1.05 -25.72
CA ASP A 30 19.42 -0.16 -26.46
C ASP A 30 17.90 -0.18 -26.71
N ASN A 31 17.10 0.22 -25.73
CA ASN A 31 15.65 0.19 -25.86
C ASN A 31 14.94 1.25 -24.99
N LEU A 32 13.74 1.62 -25.44
CA LEU A 32 12.82 2.50 -24.73
C LEU A 32 11.50 1.78 -24.54
N ARG A 33 11.10 1.58 -23.30
CA ARG A 33 9.87 0.88 -22.94
C ARG A 33 8.88 1.87 -22.35
N ARG A 34 7.67 1.93 -22.92
CA ARG A 34 6.55 2.61 -22.27
C ARG A 34 6.05 1.71 -21.15
N ILE A 35 5.96 2.22 -19.93
CA ILE A 35 5.42 1.47 -18.79
C ILE A 35 3.90 1.73 -18.75
N PRO A 36 3.04 0.72 -18.97
CA PRO A 36 1.59 0.89 -18.91
C PRO A 36 1.15 1.37 -17.53
N LEU A 37 0.09 2.19 -17.46
CA LEU A 37 -0.51 2.76 -16.24
C LEU A 37 0.33 3.79 -15.47
N GLN A 38 1.60 4.02 -15.83
CA GLN A 38 2.44 5.04 -15.19
C GLN A 38 2.95 6.04 -16.23
N SER A 39 3.19 7.29 -15.81
CA SER A 39 3.84 8.32 -16.65
C SER A 39 5.36 8.12 -16.78
N HIS A 40 5.86 6.91 -16.52
CA HIS A 40 7.27 6.55 -16.57
C HIS A 40 7.65 5.96 -17.94
N THR A 41 8.90 6.20 -18.33
CA THR A 41 9.52 5.58 -19.51
C THR A 41 10.69 4.74 -19.01
N GLY A 42 10.63 3.43 -19.22
CA GLY A 42 11.74 2.52 -18.98
C GLY A 42 12.81 2.72 -20.06
N ILE A 43 14.07 2.67 -19.66
CA ILE A 43 15.21 2.88 -20.55
C ILE A 43 16.20 1.75 -20.29
N ASP A 44 16.54 1.02 -21.34
CA ASP A 44 17.59 0.00 -21.31
C ASP A 44 18.84 0.61 -21.95
N SER A 45 19.95 0.63 -21.21
CA SER A 45 21.20 1.22 -21.68
C SER A 45 22.40 0.38 -21.29
N THR A 46 23.33 0.21 -22.23
CA THR A 46 24.59 -0.50 -22.02
C THR A 46 25.74 0.49 -21.86
N CYS A 47 26.50 0.41 -20.78
CA CYS A 47 27.70 1.23 -20.55
C CYS A 47 28.97 0.40 -20.68
N GLN A 48 29.89 0.84 -21.53
CA GLN A 48 31.13 0.12 -21.85
C GLN A 48 32.32 0.72 -21.09
N PHE A 49 33.19 -0.16 -20.60
CA PHE A 49 34.39 0.19 -19.85
C PHE A 49 35.59 -0.65 -20.36
N LYS A 50 36.72 0.00 -20.67
CA LYS A 50 38.00 -0.61 -21.01
C LYS A 50 38.71 -1.08 -19.74
N PHE A 51 38.86 -2.40 -19.57
CA PHE A 51 39.68 -2.99 -18.52
C PHE A 51 40.83 -3.76 -19.16
N TYR A 52 42.07 -3.47 -18.75
CA TYR A 52 43.29 -4.03 -19.36
C TYR A 52 43.71 -5.39 -18.79
N SER A 53 43.18 -5.77 -17.63
CA SER A 53 43.15 -7.15 -17.15
C SER A 53 42.15 -7.20 -16.00
N ARG A 54 41.22 -8.15 -16.01
CA ARG A 54 40.43 -8.43 -14.81
C ARG A 54 39.97 -9.88 -14.80
N SER A 55 40.79 -10.72 -14.17
CA SER A 55 40.43 -12.07 -13.74
C SER A 55 39.57 -12.07 -12.46
N SER A 56 39.12 -10.91 -11.97
CA SER A 56 38.16 -10.81 -10.85
C SER A 56 37.46 -9.44 -10.79
N GLY A 57 36.16 -9.40 -11.08
CA GLY A 57 35.26 -8.39 -10.52
C GLY A 57 35.28 -7.00 -11.18
N PHE A 58 34.69 -6.88 -12.37
CA PHE A 58 33.78 -5.74 -12.55
C PHE A 58 32.59 -6.05 -11.64
N ASP A 59 32.66 -5.59 -10.39
CA ASP A 59 31.61 -5.87 -9.43
C ASP A 59 30.42 -4.98 -9.78
N THR A 60 29.38 -5.60 -10.31
CA THR A 60 28.13 -4.92 -10.68
C THR A 60 27.58 -4.10 -9.49
N GLU A 61 27.89 -4.52 -8.27
CA GLU A 61 27.60 -3.79 -7.04
C GLU A 61 28.34 -2.44 -6.95
N ASP A 62 29.61 -2.37 -7.34
CA ASP A 62 30.39 -1.11 -7.32
C ASP A 62 29.84 -0.11 -8.33
N VAL A 63 29.42 -0.59 -9.50
CA VAL A 63 28.78 0.24 -10.54
C VAL A 63 27.44 0.75 -10.03
N TYR A 64 26.65 -0.11 -9.39
CA TYR A 64 25.39 0.27 -8.77
C TYR A 64 25.59 1.35 -7.70
N LYS A 65 26.53 1.15 -6.76
CA LYS A 65 26.83 2.11 -5.69
C LYS A 65 27.32 3.45 -6.23
N GLU A 66 28.19 3.42 -7.23
CA GLU A 66 28.70 4.63 -7.84
C GLU A 66 27.60 5.38 -8.61
N PHE A 67 26.74 4.65 -9.32
CA PHE A 67 25.56 5.25 -9.95
C PHE A 67 24.66 5.90 -8.92
N GLU A 68 24.33 5.19 -7.83
CA GLU A 68 23.50 5.69 -6.73
C GLU A 68 24.10 6.96 -6.11
N ARG A 69 25.41 6.98 -5.87
CA ARG A 69 26.14 8.14 -5.35
C ARG A 69 26.06 9.35 -6.29
N LEU A 70 26.16 9.14 -7.60
CA LEU A 70 26.13 10.20 -8.61
C LEU A 70 24.72 10.73 -8.90
N THR A 71 23.68 10.00 -8.51
CA THR A 71 22.27 10.26 -8.83
C THR A 71 21.39 10.49 -7.60
N ASN A 72 22.02 10.93 -6.50
CA ASN A 72 21.34 11.22 -5.24
C ASN A 72 20.46 10.04 -4.76
N GLY A 73 21.04 8.84 -4.67
CA GLY A 73 20.27 7.66 -4.28
C GLY A 73 19.49 7.01 -5.42
N ALA A 74 19.92 7.16 -6.68
CA ALA A 74 19.18 6.68 -7.85
C ALA A 74 17.77 7.29 -7.99
N THR A 75 17.62 8.56 -7.57
CA THR A 75 16.37 9.30 -7.65
C THR A 75 16.43 10.44 -8.67
N GLU A 76 17.62 10.92 -9.02
CA GLU A 76 17.80 12.10 -9.87
C GLU A 76 18.96 11.92 -10.85
N LEU A 77 18.71 12.21 -12.12
CA LEU A 77 19.72 12.21 -13.18
C LEU A 77 19.58 13.49 -14.01
N GLY A 78 20.24 14.56 -13.58
CA GLY A 78 20.05 15.88 -14.17
C GLY A 78 18.62 16.36 -13.99
N ASN A 79 17.90 16.59 -15.09
CA ASN A 79 16.50 17.04 -15.06
C ASN A 79 15.49 15.87 -15.09
N PHE A 80 15.96 14.64 -14.90
CA PHE A 80 15.12 13.45 -14.88
C PHE A 80 15.01 12.90 -13.47
N THR A 81 13.77 12.64 -13.06
CA THR A 81 13.47 11.85 -11.88
C THR A 81 13.53 10.37 -12.24
N LEU A 82 14.25 9.61 -11.44
CA LEU A 82 14.40 8.17 -11.54
C LEU A 82 13.63 7.50 -10.40
N ASP A 83 13.08 6.32 -10.68
CA ASP A 83 12.54 5.46 -9.64
C ASP A 83 13.63 4.47 -9.22
N ARG A 84 14.17 4.65 -8.01
CA ARG A 84 15.20 3.77 -7.42
C ARG A 84 14.79 2.30 -7.47
N SER A 85 13.51 2.00 -7.24
CA SER A 85 13.02 0.61 -7.22
C SER A 85 12.98 -0.04 -8.61
N SER A 86 13.03 0.79 -9.66
CA SER A 86 13.08 0.34 -11.05
C SER A 86 14.51 0.14 -11.59
N LEU A 87 15.53 0.60 -10.85
CA LEU A 87 16.93 0.51 -11.29
C LEU A 87 17.43 -0.93 -11.21
N ARG A 88 17.93 -1.44 -12.34
CA ARG A 88 18.59 -2.75 -12.43
C ARG A 88 19.90 -2.59 -13.18
N VAL A 89 20.99 -3.09 -12.62
CA VAL A 89 22.31 -3.07 -13.27
C VAL A 89 22.73 -4.52 -13.46
N ASP A 90 22.79 -5.00 -14.69
CA ASP A 90 23.29 -6.34 -15.08
C ASP A 90 22.89 -7.50 -14.13
N GLY A 91 21.61 -7.54 -13.72
CA GLY A 91 21.07 -8.55 -12.79
C GLY A 91 21.31 -8.30 -11.29
N PHE A 92 22.14 -7.33 -10.92
CA PHE A 92 22.22 -6.81 -9.56
C PHE A 92 20.97 -5.99 -9.25
N SER A 93 20.19 -6.50 -8.31
CA SER A 93 19.20 -5.75 -7.57
C SER A 93 19.76 -5.57 -6.16
N PRO A 94 19.80 -4.36 -5.59
CA PRO A 94 20.12 -4.21 -4.18
C PRO A 94 19.19 -5.15 -3.42
N LYS A 95 19.75 -6.05 -2.60
CA LYS A 95 18.95 -6.83 -1.65
C LYS A 95 18.11 -5.80 -0.91
N GLU A 96 16.79 -5.90 -1.03
CA GLU A 96 15.86 -5.04 -0.32
C GLU A 96 16.29 -5.07 1.15
N THR A 97 16.94 -3.99 1.62
CA THR A 97 16.93 -3.70 3.05
C THR A 97 15.46 -3.68 3.42
N PRO A 98 15.03 -4.39 4.49
CA PRO A 98 13.64 -4.73 4.72
C PRO A 98 12.82 -3.46 4.56
N ILE A 99 12.13 -3.40 3.43
CA ILE A 99 11.22 -2.33 3.10
C ILE A 99 10.21 -2.42 4.22
N VAL A 100 10.15 -1.40 5.08
CA VAL A 100 8.98 -1.21 5.95
C VAL A 100 7.80 -1.40 5.01
N PRO A 101 6.98 -2.46 5.18
CA PRO A 101 6.05 -2.87 4.14
C PRO A 101 5.18 -1.66 3.82
N ARG A 102 5.41 -1.07 2.64
CA ARG A 102 4.52 -0.06 2.11
C ARG A 102 3.20 -0.79 2.02
N LYS A 103 2.23 -0.30 2.80
CA LYS A 103 0.91 -0.89 3.02
C LYS A 103 0.45 -1.65 1.78
N PRO A 104 0.02 -2.92 1.88
CA PRO A 104 -0.65 -3.53 0.75
C PRO A 104 -1.80 -2.61 0.40
N ASP A 105 -1.78 -2.04 -0.80
CA ASP A 105 -2.92 -1.32 -1.34
C ASP A 105 -4.08 -2.31 -1.26
N LEU A 106 -4.98 -2.08 -0.29
CA LEU A 106 -6.07 -3.01 -0.05
C LEU A 106 -6.84 -3.10 -1.36
N PRO A 107 -6.93 -4.29 -1.99
CA PRO A 107 -7.63 -4.42 -3.25
C PRO A 107 -9.05 -3.93 -3.05
N PHE A 108 -9.62 -3.23 -4.02
CA PHE A 108 -10.97 -2.67 -3.92
C PHE A 108 -12.02 -3.72 -3.47
N TRP A 109 -11.82 -4.98 -3.86
CA TRP A 109 -12.61 -6.12 -3.38
C TRP A 109 -12.60 -6.27 -1.85
N ALA A 110 -11.48 -6.04 -1.16
CA ALA A 110 -11.39 -6.11 0.29
C ALA A 110 -12.23 -5.02 0.97
N ILE A 111 -12.28 -3.81 0.40
CA ILE A 111 -13.14 -2.73 0.88
C ILE A 111 -14.62 -3.12 0.72
N ILE A 112 -14.99 -3.69 -0.43
CA ILE A 112 -16.35 -4.17 -0.70
C ILE A 112 -16.76 -5.24 0.33
N LEU A 113 -15.90 -6.21 0.60
CA LEU A 113 -16.17 -7.27 1.59
C LEU A 113 -16.36 -6.72 3.01
N ILE A 114 -15.56 -5.75 3.41
CA ILE A 114 -15.70 -5.08 4.71
C ILE A 114 -17.02 -4.31 4.79
N CYS A 115 -17.38 -3.56 3.74
CA CYS A 115 -18.64 -2.84 3.70
C CYS A 115 -19.84 -3.79 3.77
N LEU A 116 -19.80 -4.90 3.02
CA LEU A 116 -20.86 -5.91 3.03
C LEU A 116 -21.01 -6.58 4.39
N SER A 117 -19.91 -6.90 5.07
CA SER A 117 -19.96 -7.53 6.40
C SER A 117 -20.58 -6.61 7.45
N VAL A 118 -20.21 -5.32 7.44
CA VAL A 118 -20.79 -4.31 8.34
C VAL A 118 -22.28 -4.10 8.05
N LEU A 119 -22.67 -3.97 6.77
CA LEU A 119 -24.07 -3.83 6.37
C LEU A 119 -24.92 -5.03 6.79
N LEU A 120 -24.45 -6.25 6.51
CA LEU A 120 -25.13 -7.48 6.92
C LEU A 120 -25.27 -7.58 8.43
N GLY A 121 -24.22 -7.22 9.19
CA GLY A 121 -24.25 -7.18 10.65
C GLY A 121 -25.26 -6.19 11.21
N MET A 122 -25.32 -4.97 10.66
CA MET A 122 -26.31 -3.96 11.06
C MET A 122 -27.74 -4.39 10.76
N ILE A 123 -27.98 -4.98 9.58
CA ILE A 123 -29.29 -5.52 9.21
C ILE A 123 -29.68 -6.65 10.17
N LEU A 124 -28.78 -7.60 10.43
CA LEU A 124 -29.04 -8.70 11.35
C LEU A 124 -29.34 -8.20 12.77
N LEU A 125 -28.56 -7.25 13.27
CA LEU A 125 -28.77 -6.64 14.59
C LEU A 125 -30.13 -5.94 14.66
N PHE A 126 -30.49 -5.16 13.63
CA PHE A 126 -31.78 -4.48 13.58
C PHE A 126 -32.95 -5.49 13.56
N LEU A 127 -32.84 -6.55 12.76
CA LEU A 127 -33.83 -7.63 12.74
C LEU A 127 -33.93 -8.35 14.08
N LEU A 128 -32.82 -8.64 14.74
CA LEU A 128 -32.81 -9.24 16.09
C LEU A 128 -33.47 -8.32 17.12
N CYS A 129 -33.13 -7.02 17.13
CA CYS A 129 -33.75 -6.03 18.00
C CYS A 129 -35.27 -5.94 17.75
N PHE A 130 -35.68 -5.92 16.48
CA PHE A 130 -37.09 -5.89 16.10
C PHE A 130 -37.82 -7.19 16.54
N LEU A 131 -37.21 -8.36 16.33
CA LEU A 131 -37.76 -9.63 16.78
C LEU A 131 -37.84 -9.71 18.30
N ILE A 132 -36.84 -9.24 19.03
CA ILE A 132 -36.88 -9.17 20.50
C ILE A 132 -37.99 -8.22 20.94
N ALA A 133 -38.08 -7.03 20.37
CA ALA A 133 -39.16 -6.08 20.69
C ALA A 133 -40.53 -6.65 20.35
N ALA A 134 -40.69 -7.31 19.20
CA ALA A 134 -41.92 -7.98 18.80
C ALA A 134 -42.25 -9.18 19.68
N CYS A 135 -41.26 -9.98 20.09
CA CYS A 135 -41.42 -11.07 21.04
C CYS A 135 -41.79 -10.55 22.43
N LEU A 136 -41.18 -9.46 22.89
CA LEU A 136 -41.52 -8.78 24.14
C LEU A 136 -42.92 -8.19 24.07
N ARG A 137 -43.32 -7.59 22.94
CA ARG A 137 -44.67 -7.08 22.68
C ARG A 137 -45.71 -8.21 22.65
N ARG A 138 -45.40 -9.31 21.97
CA ARG A 138 -46.23 -10.52 21.93
C ARG A 138 -46.32 -11.20 23.30
N LYS A 139 -45.26 -11.14 24.10
CA LYS A 139 -45.24 -11.64 25.47
C LYS A 139 -45.97 -10.71 26.43
N SER A 140 -45.90 -9.37 26.27
CA SER A 140 -46.69 -8.39 27.03
C SER A 140 -48.18 -8.53 26.77
N ASP A 141 -48.55 -8.89 25.55
CA ASP A 141 -49.92 -9.26 25.20
C ASP A 141 -50.39 -10.47 26.04
N MET A 142 -49.51 -11.45 26.29
CA MET A 142 -49.78 -12.60 27.17
C MET A 142 -49.67 -12.27 28.68
N TYR A 143 -48.90 -11.26 29.08
CA TYR A 143 -48.86 -10.78 30.47
C TYR A 143 -50.16 -10.05 30.86
N GLN A 144 -50.75 -9.28 29.94
CA GLN A 144 -52.09 -8.68 30.13
C GLN A 144 -53.17 -9.76 30.31
N VAL A 145 -53.07 -10.89 29.60
CA VAL A 145 -54.05 -12.00 29.72
C VAL A 145 -53.87 -12.82 31.02
N ARG A 146 -52.68 -12.85 31.66
CA ARG A 146 -52.45 -13.57 32.93
C ARG A 146 -52.66 -12.70 34.19
N GLN A 147 -52.73 -11.37 34.08
CA GLN A 147 -52.89 -10.45 35.21
C GLN A 147 -54.35 -10.25 35.68
N GLY A 148 -55.32 -10.98 35.13
CA GLY A 148 -56.71 -10.88 35.56
C GLY A 148 -57.09 -11.54 36.90
N LEU A 149 -56.17 -12.18 37.66
CA LEU A 149 -56.59 -12.99 38.82
C LEU A 149 -55.92 -12.76 40.18
N HIS A 150 -54.68 -12.29 40.34
CA HIS A 150 -54.10 -12.21 41.69
C HIS A 150 -53.17 -11.00 41.84
N GLY A 151 -53.62 -10.00 42.60
CA GLY A 151 -52.71 -9.03 43.20
C GLY A 151 -53.27 -7.62 43.40
N VAL A 152 -54.34 -7.47 44.19
CA VAL A 152 -54.63 -6.17 44.81
C VAL A 152 -54.79 -6.38 46.31
N TYR A 153 -53.72 -6.16 47.06
CA TYR A 153 -53.78 -5.96 48.51
C TYR A 153 -53.13 -4.62 48.82
N PHE A 154 -53.98 -3.63 49.11
CA PHE A 154 -53.60 -2.35 49.71
C PHE A 154 -54.16 -2.35 51.13
N PRO A 155 -53.34 -2.35 52.19
CA PRO A 155 -53.82 -2.02 53.52
C PRO A 155 -53.35 -0.60 53.84
N HIS A 156 -54.23 0.40 53.82
CA HIS A 156 -54.00 1.57 54.64
C HIS A 156 -55.26 2.40 54.91
N LEU A 157 -55.40 2.74 56.19
CA LEU A 157 -56.37 3.63 56.87
C LEU A 157 -57.80 3.06 56.97
N GLY A 158 -58.47 3.07 58.12
CA GLY A 158 -58.25 3.82 59.35
C GLY A 158 -59.60 4.39 59.81
N MET A 159 -59.84 4.30 61.12
CA MET A 159 -60.83 5.05 61.91
C MET A 159 -62.30 4.56 62.00
N GLN A 160 -62.61 4.07 63.21
CA GLN A 160 -63.60 4.64 64.13
C GLN A 160 -65.12 4.59 63.79
N LYS A 161 -65.90 3.77 64.49
CA LYS A 161 -66.94 4.20 65.47
C LYS A 161 -67.75 3.03 66.09
N MET A 162 -67.76 3.06 67.43
CA MET A 162 -68.83 2.79 68.42
C MET A 162 -70.04 1.93 68.05
N HIS A 163 -70.32 0.93 68.89
CA HIS A 163 -71.57 0.84 69.64
C HIS A 163 -71.30 0.28 71.04
#